data_AF-A0A7V6ZFH0-F1
#
_entry.id   AF-A0A7V6ZFH0-F1
#
_cell.length_a   1.000
_cell.length_b   1.000
_cell.length_c   1.000
_cell.angle_alpha   90.00
_cell.angle_beta   90.00
_cell.angle_gamma   90.00
#
_symmetry.space_group_name_H-M   'P 1'
#
loop_
_entity.id
_entity.type
_entity.pdbx_description
1 polymer ?
#
loop_
_entity_poly.entity_id
_entity_poly.type
_entity_poly.pdbx_seq_one_letter_code
_entity_poly.pdbx_strand_id
1 'polypeptide(L)'
;ELDLINEIASSKGRRASVLLRVTPEVEALTHKYIQTGHRGSKFGIPLERVPYLAEKSLSMEHVALKGLHFHLGSQIEDYRPYVQAIGVVTELMANLESDKGFILEELDIGGGFGIGTYGVASSKPLSYFVDPVMERLRARCSAFGLPLPSVAIEPGRWVVGEAGITLYTMGAIKEIAGSTTYISVDGGMADNPRPALYGAKYDAEVVGKKGLPKDRIVTVAGRCCESGDILIENLSVPGDVKPGDLLAVFNTGAYNYSMASNYNMLPKPAVVFVENGKDFLAVERETYDDLLAKQRSICDD
;
A
#
# COMPACT_ATOMS: atom_id res chain seq x y z
N GLU A 1 11.06 -15.02 -16.15
CA GLU A 1 10.50 -15.45 -14.85
C GLU A 1 9.93 -16.86 -14.92
N LEU A 2 8.93 -17.14 -15.77
CA LEU A 2 8.35 -18.48 -15.88
C LEU A 2 9.38 -19.61 -16.08
N ASP A 3 10.37 -19.42 -16.96
CA ASP A 3 11.46 -20.40 -17.18
C ASP A 3 12.30 -20.64 -15.91
N LEU A 4 12.62 -19.56 -15.18
CA LEU A 4 13.36 -19.64 -13.91
C LEU A 4 12.54 -20.37 -12.83
N ILE A 5 11.23 -20.13 -12.77
CA ILE A 5 10.33 -20.85 -11.85
C ILE A 5 10.36 -22.34 -12.16
N ASN A 6 10.24 -22.72 -13.44
CA ASN A 6 10.29 -24.12 -13.85
C ASN A 6 11.63 -24.78 -13.49
N GLU A 7 12.76 -24.11 -13.75
CA GLU A 7 14.10 -24.61 -13.40
C GLU A 7 14.27 -24.79 -11.88
N ILE A 8 13.90 -23.79 -11.08
CA ILE A 8 14.00 -23.86 -9.62
C ILE A 8 13.07 -24.94 -9.07
N ALA A 9 11.84 -25.03 -9.55
CA ALA A 9 10.88 -26.05 -9.13
C ALA A 9 11.38 -27.47 -9.48
N SER A 10 11.98 -27.63 -10.67
CA SER A 10 12.65 -28.87 -11.08
C SER A 10 13.78 -29.25 -10.13
N SER A 11 14.68 -28.31 -9.81
CA SER A 11 15.80 -28.55 -8.88
C SER A 11 15.35 -29.00 -7.48
N LYS A 12 14.12 -28.67 -7.09
CA LYS A 12 13.51 -29.02 -5.81
C LYS A 12 12.59 -30.25 -5.88
N GLY A 13 12.42 -30.86 -7.05
CA GLY A 13 11.47 -31.95 -7.27
C GLY A 13 10.02 -31.56 -6.98
N ARG A 14 9.65 -30.29 -7.26
CA ARG A 14 8.31 -29.75 -7.00
C ARG A 14 7.66 -29.28 -8.30
N ARG A 15 6.35 -29.03 -8.24
CA ARG A 15 5.58 -28.33 -9.26
C ARG A 15 5.00 -27.06 -8.64
N ALA A 16 5.34 -25.89 -9.18
CA ALA A 16 4.93 -24.61 -8.66
C ALA A 16 3.58 -24.18 -9.25
N SER A 17 2.59 -23.91 -8.40
CA SER A 17 1.35 -23.24 -8.81
C SER A 17 1.64 -21.78 -9.15
N VAL A 18 1.15 -21.31 -10.30
CA VAL A 18 1.37 -19.93 -10.75
C VAL A 18 0.08 -19.30 -11.27
N LEU A 19 -0.04 -17.99 -11.07
CA LEU A 19 -1.00 -17.13 -11.76
C LEU A 19 -0.25 -16.24 -12.76
N LEU A 20 -0.84 -15.97 -13.92
CA LEU A 20 -0.32 -14.97 -14.84
C LEU A 20 -0.91 -13.60 -14.48
N ARG A 21 -0.07 -12.66 -14.09
CA ARG A 21 -0.50 -11.28 -13.85
C ARG A 21 -0.79 -10.60 -15.18
N VAL A 22 -2.01 -10.13 -15.38
CA VAL A 22 -2.48 -9.46 -16.60
C VAL A 22 -2.74 -7.98 -16.35
N THR A 23 -2.75 -7.22 -17.44
CA THR A 23 -3.08 -5.78 -17.42
C THR A 23 -4.41 -5.58 -18.14
N PRO A 24 -5.55 -5.47 -17.42
CA PRO A 24 -6.88 -5.35 -18.03
C PRO A 24 -7.14 -3.98 -18.68
N GLU A 25 -6.15 -3.08 -18.69
CA GLU A 25 -6.20 -1.73 -19.28
C GLU A 25 -7.36 -0.85 -18.75
N VAL A 26 -7.72 -1.02 -17.48
CA VAL A 26 -8.75 -0.21 -16.81
C VAL A 26 -8.12 0.93 -16.03
N GLU A 27 -8.53 2.16 -16.33
CA GLU A 27 -8.11 3.34 -15.57
C GLU A 27 -8.87 3.47 -14.25
N ALA A 28 -8.19 3.23 -13.13
CA ALA A 28 -8.66 3.69 -11.83
C ALA A 28 -8.20 5.14 -11.59
N LEU A 29 -9.15 6.05 -11.35
CA LEU A 29 -8.87 7.44 -10.98
C LEU A 29 -8.10 7.48 -9.65
N THR A 30 -6.77 7.54 -9.74
CA THR A 30 -5.83 7.58 -8.61
C THR A 30 -4.59 8.40 -9.02
N HIS A 31 -3.73 8.77 -8.07
CA HIS A 31 -2.50 9.53 -8.39
C HIS A 31 -1.61 8.78 -9.39
N LYS A 32 -1.02 9.51 -10.36
CA LYS A 32 -0.17 8.96 -11.45
C LYS A 32 0.97 8.03 -10.98
N TYR A 33 1.51 8.27 -9.78
CA TYR A 33 2.61 7.46 -9.21
C TYR A 33 2.15 6.15 -8.56
N ILE A 34 0.83 5.91 -8.44
CA ILE A 34 0.27 4.72 -7.77
C ILE A 34 -0.70 3.93 -8.68
N GLN A 35 -0.74 4.26 -9.97
CA GLN A 35 -1.44 3.50 -10.99
C GLN A 35 -0.54 2.37 -11.51
N THR A 36 -0.96 1.11 -11.31
CA THR A 36 -0.19 -0.07 -11.78
C THR A 36 -0.83 -0.82 -12.95
N GLY A 37 -2.08 -0.50 -13.31
CA GLY A 37 -2.90 -1.27 -14.25
C GLY A 37 -3.02 -0.73 -15.68
N HIS A 38 -2.19 0.24 -16.11
CA HIS A 38 -2.26 0.83 -17.45
C HIS A 38 -1.20 0.28 -18.41
N ARG A 39 -1.45 0.41 -19.72
CA ARG A 39 -0.52 0.06 -20.80
C ARG A 39 0.77 0.89 -20.66
N GLY A 40 1.91 0.23 -20.44
CA GLY A 40 3.20 0.88 -20.15
C GLY A 40 3.68 0.75 -18.70
N SER A 41 2.85 0.17 -17.81
CA SER A 41 3.30 -0.28 -16.49
C SER A 41 4.40 -1.34 -16.61
N LYS A 42 5.38 -1.33 -15.70
CA LYS A 42 6.39 -2.40 -15.58
C LYS A 42 5.80 -3.75 -15.14
N PHE A 43 4.53 -3.75 -14.71
CA PHE A 43 3.84 -4.91 -14.18
C PHE A 43 2.77 -5.43 -15.15
N GLY A 44 2.59 -6.75 -15.11
CA GLY A 44 1.55 -7.42 -15.86
C GLY A 44 1.92 -7.70 -17.30
N ILE A 45 1.31 -8.76 -17.81
CA ILE A 45 1.42 -9.23 -19.17
C ILE A 45 0.33 -8.52 -19.98
N PRO A 46 0.68 -7.87 -21.12
CA PRO A 46 -0.31 -7.38 -22.07
C PRO A 46 -1.25 -8.51 -22.52
N LEU A 47 -2.55 -8.25 -22.58
CA LEU A 47 -3.57 -9.28 -22.79
C LEU A 47 -3.30 -10.14 -24.03
N GLU A 48 -2.77 -9.54 -25.10
CA GLU A 48 -2.40 -10.21 -26.36
C GLU A 48 -1.31 -11.28 -26.20
N ARG A 49 -0.49 -11.20 -25.15
CA ARG A 49 0.57 -12.18 -24.87
C ARG A 49 0.13 -13.32 -23.96
N VAL A 50 -1.02 -13.18 -23.29
CA VAL A 50 -1.48 -14.17 -22.30
C VAL A 50 -1.73 -15.55 -22.93
N PRO A 51 -2.38 -15.69 -24.11
CA PRO A 51 -2.60 -17.01 -24.70
C PRO A 51 -1.29 -17.78 -24.97
N TYR A 52 -0.26 -17.09 -25.46
CA TYR A 52 1.06 -17.69 -25.68
C TYR A 52 1.72 -18.14 -24.37
N LEU A 53 1.65 -17.32 -23.32
CA LEU A 53 2.25 -17.66 -22.03
C LEU A 53 1.45 -18.74 -21.28
N ALA A 54 0.14 -18.81 -21.46
CA ALA A 54 -0.69 -19.88 -20.94
C ALA A 54 -0.29 -21.23 -21.58
N GLU A 55 -0.20 -21.28 -22.91
CA GLU A 55 0.27 -22.47 -23.64
C GLU A 55 1.69 -22.89 -23.22
N LYS A 56 2.60 -21.93 -23.10
CA LYS A 56 3.95 -22.19 -22.58
C LYS A 56 3.92 -22.77 -21.16
N SER A 57 3.07 -22.23 -20.29
CA SER A 57 2.95 -22.70 -18.90
C SER A 57 2.36 -24.12 -18.82
N LEU A 58 1.43 -24.46 -19.71
CA LEU A 58 0.79 -25.78 -19.76
C LEU A 58 1.73 -26.88 -20.27
N SER A 59 2.73 -26.53 -21.08
CA SER A 59 3.75 -27.48 -21.56
C SER A 59 4.92 -27.69 -20.60
N MET A 60 4.98 -26.94 -19.49
CA MET A 60 6.03 -27.05 -18.49
C MET A 60 5.74 -28.12 -17.45
N GLU A 61 6.69 -29.02 -17.23
CA GLU A 61 6.58 -30.14 -16.28
C GLU A 61 6.47 -29.66 -14.81
N HIS A 62 7.22 -28.62 -14.44
CA HIS A 62 7.33 -28.14 -13.06
C HIS A 62 6.53 -26.87 -12.76
N VAL A 63 5.63 -26.49 -13.68
CA VAL A 63 4.68 -25.39 -13.49
C VAL A 63 3.25 -25.91 -13.59
N ALA A 64 2.40 -25.44 -12.69
CA ALA A 64 0.96 -25.64 -12.73
C ALA A 64 0.29 -24.28 -12.86
N LEU A 65 -0.13 -23.93 -14.07
CA LEU A 65 -0.91 -22.71 -14.28
C LEU A 65 -2.29 -22.87 -13.61
N LYS A 66 -2.62 -21.99 -12.67
CA LYS A 66 -3.88 -22.00 -11.92
C LYS A 66 -4.85 -20.91 -12.32
N GLY A 67 -4.35 -19.83 -12.88
CA GLY A 67 -5.21 -18.78 -13.39
C GLY A 67 -4.53 -17.45 -13.58
N LEU A 68 -5.25 -16.38 -13.24
CA LEU A 68 -4.89 -15.01 -13.59
C LEU A 68 -4.90 -14.11 -12.35
N HIS A 69 -4.07 -13.08 -12.39
CA HIS A 69 -4.00 -12.02 -11.39
C HIS A 69 -4.14 -10.66 -12.06
N PHE A 70 -4.78 -9.69 -11.43
CA PHE A 70 -4.61 -8.28 -11.80
C PHE A 70 -4.58 -7.37 -10.58
N HIS A 71 -3.98 -6.19 -10.72
CA HIS A 71 -3.98 -5.17 -9.68
C HIS A 71 -4.05 -3.76 -10.29
N LEU A 72 -5.13 -3.05 -10.00
CA LEU A 72 -5.50 -1.80 -10.68
C LEU A 72 -4.77 -0.56 -10.14
N GLY A 73 -4.27 -0.60 -8.90
CA GLY A 73 -3.55 0.50 -8.27
C GLY A 73 -3.84 0.59 -6.77
N SER A 74 -3.62 1.76 -6.16
CA SER A 74 -3.86 2.00 -4.73
C SER A 74 -4.81 3.17 -4.50
N GLN A 75 -5.48 3.15 -3.34
CA GLN A 75 -6.42 4.20 -2.92
C GLN A 75 -7.60 4.33 -3.88
N ILE A 76 -8.09 3.19 -4.37
CA ILE A 76 -9.27 3.11 -5.23
C ILE A 76 -10.50 3.17 -4.35
N GLU A 77 -11.26 4.26 -4.48
CA GLU A 77 -12.42 4.52 -3.64
C GLU A 77 -13.74 4.02 -4.24
N ASP A 78 -13.72 3.54 -5.48
CA ASP A 78 -14.91 3.13 -6.23
C ASP A 78 -14.80 1.68 -6.74
N TYR A 79 -15.90 0.94 -6.73
CA TYR A 79 -15.92 -0.47 -7.18
C TYR A 79 -15.93 -0.61 -8.71
N ARG A 80 -16.36 0.42 -9.46
CA ARG A 80 -16.58 0.37 -10.91
C ARG A 80 -15.34 -0.08 -11.72
N PRO A 81 -14.11 0.36 -11.41
CA PRO A 81 -12.91 -0.13 -12.11
C PRO A 81 -12.71 -1.65 -11.97
N TYR A 82 -13.00 -2.23 -10.80
CA TYR A 82 -12.90 -3.68 -10.61
C TYR A 82 -13.96 -4.41 -11.45
N VAL A 83 -15.20 -3.91 -11.49
CA VAL A 83 -16.28 -4.49 -12.31
C VAL A 83 -15.93 -4.43 -13.81
N GLN A 84 -15.33 -3.34 -14.27
CA GLN A 84 -14.82 -3.21 -15.64
C GLN A 84 -13.70 -4.23 -15.92
N ALA A 85 -12.76 -4.39 -14.99
CA ALA A 85 -11.66 -5.35 -15.12
C ALA A 85 -12.16 -6.80 -15.19
N ILE A 86 -13.17 -7.18 -14.39
CA ILE A 86 -13.84 -8.49 -14.51
C ILE A 86 -14.46 -8.66 -15.90
N GLY A 87 -15.00 -7.59 -16.48
CA GLY A 87 -15.48 -7.58 -17.85
C GLY A 87 -14.43 -8.09 -18.83
N VAL A 88 -13.22 -7.53 -18.78
CA VAL A 88 -12.10 -7.88 -19.65
C VAL A 88 -11.54 -9.28 -19.34
N VAL A 89 -11.35 -9.59 -18.07
CA VAL A 89 -10.71 -10.85 -17.64
C VAL A 89 -11.58 -12.06 -17.96
N THR A 90 -12.90 -11.95 -17.84
CA THR A 90 -13.80 -13.07 -18.18
C THR A 90 -13.88 -13.34 -19.68
N GLU A 91 -13.66 -12.34 -20.54
CA GLU A 91 -13.49 -12.55 -21.98
C GLU A 91 -12.19 -13.30 -22.27
N LEU A 92 -11.11 -12.93 -21.59
CA LEU A 92 -9.84 -13.65 -21.69
C LEU A 92 -9.97 -15.10 -21.19
N MET A 93 -10.71 -15.34 -20.09
CA MET A 93 -11.00 -16.70 -19.60
C MET A 93 -11.70 -17.55 -20.66
N ALA A 94 -12.75 -17.02 -21.29
CA ALA A 94 -13.49 -17.72 -22.34
C ALA A 94 -12.58 -18.07 -23.54
N ASN A 95 -11.73 -17.13 -23.96
CA ASN A 95 -10.79 -17.36 -25.05
C ASN A 95 -9.74 -18.43 -24.69
N LEU A 96 -9.22 -18.44 -23.46
CA LEU A 96 -8.25 -19.45 -23.00
C LEU A 96 -8.88 -20.85 -22.92
N GLU A 97 -10.13 -20.97 -22.49
CA GLU A 97 -10.84 -22.25 -22.50
C GLU A 97 -11.08 -22.74 -23.94
N SER A 98 -11.63 -21.87 -24.79
CA SER A 98 -11.93 -22.19 -26.20
C SER A 98 -10.69 -22.57 -27.00
N ASP A 99 -9.62 -21.78 -26.90
CA ASP A 99 -8.45 -21.91 -27.79
C ASP A 99 -7.42 -22.90 -27.25
N LYS A 100 -7.35 -23.08 -25.93
CA LYS A 100 -6.28 -23.85 -25.26
C LYS A 100 -6.81 -24.95 -24.34
N GLY A 101 -8.12 -25.08 -24.15
CA GLY A 101 -8.71 -26.02 -23.18
C GLY A 101 -8.36 -25.68 -21.74
N PHE A 102 -7.90 -24.45 -21.47
CA PHE A 102 -7.48 -24.05 -20.13
C PHE A 102 -8.65 -23.47 -19.34
N ILE A 103 -9.09 -24.22 -18.34
CA ILE A 103 -10.09 -23.79 -17.38
C ILE A 103 -9.39 -23.12 -16.21
N LEU A 104 -9.73 -21.87 -15.96
CA LEU A 104 -9.16 -21.07 -14.88
C LEU A 104 -9.73 -21.52 -13.52
N GLU A 105 -8.86 -21.92 -12.60
CA GLU A 105 -9.23 -22.37 -11.24
C GLU A 105 -9.25 -21.20 -10.24
N GLU A 106 -8.32 -20.24 -10.39
CA GLU A 106 -8.08 -19.14 -9.45
C GLU A 106 -8.02 -17.79 -10.15
N LEU A 107 -8.81 -16.82 -9.68
CA LEU A 107 -8.75 -15.43 -10.10
C LEU A 107 -8.40 -14.55 -8.90
N ASP A 108 -7.23 -13.92 -8.94
CA ASP A 108 -6.84 -12.91 -7.97
C ASP A 108 -7.10 -11.50 -8.54
N ILE A 109 -7.94 -10.73 -7.86
CA ILE A 109 -8.31 -9.37 -8.29
C ILE A 109 -7.45 -8.28 -7.62
N GLY A 110 -6.46 -8.70 -6.85
CA GLY A 110 -5.49 -7.88 -6.17
C GLY A 110 -6.07 -7.08 -5.02
N GLY A 111 -5.30 -6.08 -4.58
CA GLY A 111 -5.69 -5.10 -3.59
C GLY A 111 -5.98 -3.73 -4.19
N GLY A 112 -5.78 -2.70 -3.36
CA GLY A 112 -5.89 -1.30 -3.80
C GLY A 112 -7.06 -0.55 -3.19
N PHE A 113 -7.92 -1.23 -2.43
CA PHE A 113 -9.07 -0.65 -1.75
C PHE A 113 -8.66 0.56 -0.90
N GLY A 114 -9.31 1.69 -1.16
CA GLY A 114 -9.05 2.94 -0.44
C GLY A 114 -9.50 2.89 1.00
N ILE A 115 -8.75 3.60 1.85
CA ILE A 115 -9.14 3.89 3.22
C ILE A 115 -9.65 5.33 3.35
N GLY A 116 -10.50 5.57 4.34
CA GLY A 116 -11.03 6.89 4.64
C GLY A 116 -9.97 7.87 5.14
N THR A 117 -10.35 9.14 5.21
CA THR A 117 -9.53 10.23 5.76
C THR A 117 -10.07 10.57 7.15
N TYR A 118 -9.21 10.59 8.16
CA TYR A 118 -9.63 10.74 9.55
C TYR A 118 -10.47 12.02 9.75
N GLY A 119 -11.63 11.89 10.41
CA GLY A 119 -12.54 13.01 10.65
C GLY A 119 -13.30 13.54 9.42
N VAL A 120 -13.03 13.01 8.23
CA VAL A 120 -13.64 13.44 6.96
C VAL A 120 -14.51 12.35 6.36
N ALA A 121 -13.98 11.14 6.19
CA ALA A 121 -14.69 10.02 5.57
C ALA A 121 -14.25 8.69 6.19
N SER A 122 -15.19 7.78 6.41
CA SER A 122 -14.89 6.40 6.85
C SER A 122 -14.46 5.52 5.68
N SER A 123 -13.60 4.54 5.94
CA SER A 123 -13.34 3.45 4.99
C SER A 123 -14.63 2.73 4.58
N LYS A 124 -14.77 2.45 3.29
CA LYS A 124 -15.86 1.59 2.79
C LYS A 124 -15.57 0.14 3.16
N PRO A 125 -16.58 -0.66 3.55
CA PRO A 125 -16.38 -2.08 3.82
C PRO A 125 -15.92 -2.81 2.54
N LEU A 126 -15.17 -3.91 2.67
CA LEU A 126 -14.73 -4.68 1.49
C LEU A 126 -15.89 -5.15 0.61
N SER A 127 -17.07 -5.44 1.20
CA SER A 127 -18.28 -5.80 0.46
C SER A 127 -18.71 -4.75 -0.57
N TYR A 128 -18.46 -3.46 -0.31
CA TYR A 128 -18.72 -2.39 -1.29
C TYR A 128 -17.97 -2.61 -2.60
N PHE A 129 -16.76 -3.16 -2.53
CA PHE A 129 -15.93 -3.44 -3.70
C PHE A 129 -16.18 -4.84 -4.26
N VAL A 130 -16.28 -5.85 -3.38
CA VAL A 130 -16.24 -7.26 -3.77
C VAL A 130 -17.61 -7.78 -4.20
N ASP A 131 -18.72 -7.31 -3.62
CA ASP A 131 -20.06 -7.83 -3.98
C ASP A 131 -20.42 -7.55 -5.45
N PRO A 132 -20.24 -6.32 -5.99
CA PRO A 132 -20.50 -6.03 -7.41
C PRO A 132 -19.56 -6.81 -8.36
N VAL A 133 -18.32 -7.03 -7.93
CA VAL A 133 -17.33 -7.84 -8.67
C VAL A 133 -17.79 -9.28 -8.78
N MET A 134 -18.23 -9.88 -7.67
CA MET A 134 -18.73 -11.26 -7.64
C MET A 134 -20.04 -11.42 -8.41
N GLU A 135 -20.95 -10.44 -8.35
CA GLU A 135 -22.16 -10.43 -9.17
C GLU A 135 -21.81 -10.43 -10.67
N ARG A 136 -20.93 -9.52 -11.10
CA ARG A 136 -20.47 -9.45 -12.49
C ARG A 136 -19.78 -10.74 -12.93
N LEU A 137 -18.91 -11.29 -12.10
CA LEU A 137 -18.16 -12.51 -12.40
C LEU A 137 -19.10 -13.70 -12.60
N ARG A 138 -20.05 -13.93 -11.68
CA ARG A 138 -21.04 -15.02 -11.80
C ARG A 138 -21.88 -14.89 -13.06
N ALA A 139 -22.38 -13.69 -13.36
CA ALA A 139 -23.18 -13.44 -14.55
C ALA A 139 -22.39 -13.74 -15.84
N ARG A 140 -21.12 -13.33 -15.91
CA ARG A 140 -20.27 -13.55 -17.09
C ARG A 140 -19.83 -15.01 -17.22
N CYS A 141 -19.42 -15.67 -16.14
CA CYS A 141 -19.13 -17.10 -16.16
C CYS A 141 -20.34 -17.90 -16.66
N SER A 142 -21.55 -17.61 -16.15
CA SER A 142 -22.77 -18.27 -16.62
C SER A 142 -23.06 -18.00 -18.11
N ALA A 143 -22.83 -16.78 -18.59
CA ALA A 143 -23.07 -16.42 -20.00
C ALA A 143 -22.09 -17.11 -20.96
N PHE A 144 -20.85 -17.34 -20.52
CA PHE A 144 -19.82 -18.03 -21.30
C PHE A 144 -19.81 -19.55 -21.10
N GLY A 145 -20.57 -20.09 -20.15
CA GLY A 145 -20.52 -21.51 -19.80
C GLY A 145 -19.27 -21.92 -19.01
N LEU A 146 -18.57 -20.95 -18.41
CA LEU A 146 -17.36 -21.17 -17.62
C LEU A 146 -17.71 -21.59 -16.18
N PRO A 147 -16.92 -22.47 -15.55
CA PRO A 147 -17.01 -22.65 -14.10
C PRO A 147 -16.60 -21.37 -13.37
N LEU A 148 -17.16 -21.15 -12.18
CA LEU A 148 -16.78 -20.03 -11.32
C LEU A 148 -15.45 -20.35 -10.63
N PRO A 149 -14.39 -19.55 -10.82
CA PRO A 149 -13.12 -19.77 -10.14
C PRO A 149 -13.19 -19.39 -8.65
N SER A 150 -12.24 -19.88 -7.87
CA SER A 150 -11.95 -19.31 -6.55
C SER A 150 -11.43 -17.88 -6.73
N VAL A 151 -11.90 -16.95 -5.90
CA VAL A 151 -11.51 -15.54 -5.99
C VAL A 151 -10.70 -15.12 -4.78
N ALA A 152 -9.52 -14.55 -5.02
CA ALA A 152 -8.65 -13.99 -4.00
C ALA A 152 -8.60 -12.45 -4.10
N ILE A 153 -8.31 -11.80 -2.96
CA ILE A 153 -8.07 -10.36 -2.83
C ILE A 153 -6.80 -10.13 -2.01
N GLU A 154 -6.11 -9.01 -2.26
CA GLU A 154 -4.84 -8.68 -1.60
C GLU A 154 -4.90 -7.34 -0.80
N PRO A 155 -5.82 -7.18 0.18
CA PRO A 155 -5.96 -5.92 0.91
C PRO A 155 -4.78 -5.69 1.86
N GLY A 156 -3.86 -4.81 1.48
CA GLY A 156 -2.79 -4.33 2.37
C GLY A 156 -3.23 -3.11 3.18
N ARG A 157 -3.25 -1.93 2.53
CA ARG A 157 -3.61 -0.64 3.15
C ARG A 157 -4.93 -0.68 3.90
N TRP A 158 -5.93 -1.36 3.33
CA TRP A 158 -7.27 -1.44 3.90
C TRP A 158 -7.29 -2.14 5.26
N VAL A 159 -6.45 -3.16 5.47
CA VAL A 159 -6.40 -3.92 6.73
C VAL A 159 -5.66 -3.14 7.82
N VAL A 160 -4.47 -2.61 7.51
CA VAL A 160 -3.56 -2.08 8.53
C VAL A 160 -3.48 -0.56 8.58
N GLY A 161 -3.98 0.16 7.57
CA GLY A 161 -3.81 1.60 7.44
C GLY A 161 -4.37 2.38 8.62
N GLU A 162 -5.65 2.22 8.91
CA GLU A 162 -6.35 2.90 10.01
C GLU A 162 -5.98 2.35 11.40
N ALA A 163 -5.44 1.13 11.47
CA ALA A 163 -5.01 0.52 12.73
C ALA A 163 -3.76 1.17 13.33
N GLY A 164 -2.95 1.85 12.50
CA GLY A 164 -1.72 2.50 12.94
C GLY A 164 -1.82 4.02 13.06
N ILE A 165 -1.34 4.54 14.18
CA ILE A 165 -1.04 5.96 14.39
C ILE A 165 0.45 6.13 14.67
N THR A 166 1.00 7.29 14.32
CA THR A 166 2.37 7.68 14.68
C THR A 166 2.30 8.84 15.65
N LEU A 167 2.93 8.68 16.81
CA LEU A 167 3.06 9.73 17.81
C LEU A 167 4.39 10.44 17.62
N TYR A 168 4.33 11.76 17.64
CA TYR A 168 5.51 12.62 17.65
C TYR A 168 5.48 13.57 18.84
N THR A 169 6.66 13.94 19.31
CA THR A 169 6.84 15.06 20.24
C THR A 169 7.05 16.34 19.45
N MET A 170 6.25 17.38 19.72
CA MET A 170 6.41 18.70 19.12
C MET A 170 7.69 19.37 19.66
N GLY A 171 8.50 19.87 18.74
CA GLY A 171 9.71 20.63 19.00
C GLY A 171 9.49 22.13 18.85
N ALA A 172 10.49 22.80 18.28
CA ALA A 172 10.47 24.24 18.04
C ALA A 172 9.28 24.66 17.15
N ILE A 173 8.64 25.75 17.55
CA ILE A 173 7.60 26.44 16.78
C ILE A 173 8.22 27.71 16.21
N LYS A 174 8.22 27.85 14.89
CA LYS A 174 8.77 29.01 14.18
C LYS A 174 7.65 29.72 13.43
N GLU A 175 7.37 30.94 13.86
CA GLU A 175 6.45 31.83 13.16
C GLU A 175 7.21 32.67 12.14
N ILE A 176 6.79 32.61 10.87
CA ILE A 176 7.28 33.51 9.83
C ILE A 176 6.15 34.50 9.53
N ALA A 177 6.33 35.74 9.97
CA ALA A 177 5.31 36.78 9.84
C ALA A 177 4.85 36.94 8.38
N GLY A 178 3.53 36.93 8.17
CA GLY A 178 2.93 37.01 6.83
C GLY A 178 3.10 35.76 5.96
N SER A 179 3.58 34.65 6.52
CA SER A 179 3.83 33.40 5.81
C SER A 179 3.36 32.21 6.66
N THR A 180 4.19 31.19 6.86
CA THR A 180 3.84 29.92 7.50
C THR A 180 4.34 29.85 8.93
N THR A 181 3.53 29.25 9.81
CA THR A 181 4.01 28.75 11.11
C THR A 181 4.47 27.31 10.95
N TYR A 182 5.71 27.02 11.30
CA TYR A 182 6.23 25.65 11.34
C TYR A 182 6.22 25.09 12.76
N ILE A 183 5.85 23.82 12.89
CA ILE A 183 6.11 23.01 14.08
C ILE A 183 7.05 21.88 13.65
N SER A 184 8.24 21.84 14.25
CA SER A 184 9.14 20.70 14.08
C SER A 184 8.70 19.52 14.95
N VAL A 185 8.96 18.29 14.52
CA VAL A 185 8.72 17.07 15.29
C VAL A 185 9.96 16.18 15.37
N ASP A 186 9.95 15.22 16.29
CA ASP A 186 11.07 14.30 16.58
C ASP A 186 11.22 13.14 15.57
N GLY A 187 10.44 13.12 14.50
CA GLY A 187 10.57 12.23 13.35
C GLY A 187 10.63 13.02 12.03
N GLY A 188 10.05 12.47 10.96
CA GLY A 188 10.03 13.12 9.64
C GLY A 188 9.94 12.12 8.49
N MET A 189 10.47 12.51 7.34
CA MET A 189 10.52 11.68 6.15
C MET A 189 11.29 10.36 6.33
N ALA A 190 12.14 10.27 7.38
CA ALA A 190 12.84 9.04 7.71
C ALA A 190 11.88 7.92 8.14
N ASP A 191 10.83 8.23 8.90
CA ASP A 191 9.83 7.25 9.35
C ASP A 191 8.51 7.32 8.54
N ASN A 192 8.24 8.46 7.90
CA ASN A 192 7.11 8.64 6.98
C ASN A 192 7.53 9.38 5.71
N PRO A 193 8.12 8.70 4.71
CA PRO A 193 8.52 9.34 3.46
C PRO A 193 7.35 9.63 2.51
N ARG A 194 6.12 9.19 2.84
CA ARG A 194 4.99 9.20 1.91
C ARG A 194 4.53 10.59 1.47
N PRO A 195 4.52 11.63 2.32
CA PRO A 195 4.24 13.00 1.87
C PRO A 195 5.22 13.46 0.79
N ALA A 196 6.53 13.28 1.02
CA ALA A 196 7.57 13.67 0.08
C ALA A 196 7.55 12.85 -1.23
N LEU A 197 7.34 11.53 -1.13
CA LEU A 197 7.38 10.63 -2.29
C LEU A 197 6.11 10.65 -3.14
N TYR A 198 4.95 10.78 -2.51
CA TYR A 198 3.66 10.56 -3.15
C TYR A 198 2.70 11.75 -3.06
N GLY A 199 3.07 12.82 -2.34
CA GLY A 199 2.12 13.87 -1.97
C GLY A 199 1.00 13.36 -1.06
N ALA A 200 1.27 12.30 -0.28
CA ALA A 200 0.28 11.73 0.61
C ALA A 200 -0.12 12.73 1.69
N LYS A 201 -1.43 12.91 1.87
CA LYS A 201 -2.00 13.79 2.89
C LYS A 201 -2.32 13.00 4.15
N TYR A 202 -2.11 13.64 5.29
CA TYR A 202 -2.34 13.08 6.61
C TYR A 202 -3.09 14.08 7.48
N ASP A 203 -3.89 13.55 8.39
CA ASP A 203 -4.52 14.31 9.46
C ASP A 203 -3.84 13.98 10.78
N ALA A 204 -3.95 14.92 11.71
CA ALA A 204 -3.40 14.76 13.04
C ALA A 204 -4.21 15.50 14.11
N GLU A 205 -4.05 15.05 15.35
CA GLU A 205 -4.63 15.69 16.53
C GLU A 205 -3.57 15.85 17.62
N VAL A 206 -3.68 16.93 18.40
CA VAL A 206 -2.83 17.14 19.56
C VAL A 206 -3.40 16.35 20.74
N VAL A 207 -2.61 15.44 21.29
CA VAL A 207 -3.04 14.55 22.37
C VAL A 207 -3.44 15.37 23.60
N GLY A 208 -4.59 15.03 24.20
CA GLY A 208 -5.12 15.74 25.37
C GLY A 208 -5.82 17.07 25.06
N LYS A 209 -5.84 17.52 23.80
CA LYS A 209 -6.47 18.78 23.37
C LYS A 209 -7.64 18.61 22.39
N LYS A 210 -8.21 17.40 22.34
CA LYS A 210 -9.36 17.09 21.47
C LYS A 210 -10.58 17.93 21.86
N GLY A 211 -11.22 18.55 20.86
CA GLY A 211 -12.42 19.37 21.04
C GLY A 211 -12.16 20.84 21.42
N LEU A 212 -10.90 21.23 21.61
CA LEU A 212 -10.55 22.65 21.72
C LEU A 212 -10.68 23.36 20.36
N PRO A 213 -10.94 24.68 20.33
CA PRO A 213 -10.93 25.45 19.09
C PRO A 213 -9.60 25.31 18.36
N LYS A 214 -9.64 25.04 17.05
CA LYS A 214 -8.46 24.95 16.18
C LYS A 214 -8.25 26.29 15.47
N ASP A 215 -7.81 27.29 16.20
CA ASP A 215 -7.69 28.69 15.78
C ASP A 215 -6.30 29.04 15.19
N ARG A 216 -5.41 28.06 15.04
CA ARG A 216 -4.09 28.21 14.45
C ARG A 216 -3.86 27.23 13.29
N ILE A 217 -3.27 27.70 12.19
CA ILE A 217 -2.86 26.86 11.05
C ILE A 217 -1.34 26.74 11.04
N VAL A 218 -0.83 25.51 10.93
CA VAL A 218 0.61 25.20 10.98
C VAL A 218 1.02 24.20 9.90
N THR A 219 2.30 24.20 9.58
CA THR A 219 2.96 23.14 8.79
C THR A 219 3.83 22.32 9.72
N VAL A 220 3.62 21.00 9.71
CA VAL A 220 4.39 20.03 10.50
C VAL A 220 5.59 19.58 9.67
N ALA A 221 6.79 19.92 10.13
CA ALA A 221 8.05 19.54 9.51
C ALA A 221 8.79 18.53 10.39
N GLY A 222 9.51 17.60 9.76
CA GLY A 222 10.40 16.69 10.48
C GLY A 222 11.72 17.36 10.87
N ARG A 223 12.66 16.55 11.37
CA ARG A 223 14.00 16.98 11.81
C ARG A 223 15.13 16.63 10.85
N CYS A 224 14.84 16.07 9.67
CA CYS A 224 15.85 15.81 8.66
C CYS A 224 16.36 17.12 8.05
N CYS A 225 17.59 17.11 7.54
CA CYS A 225 18.23 18.29 6.96
C CYS A 225 17.82 18.54 5.50
N GLU A 226 16.54 18.36 5.17
CA GLU A 226 16.00 18.51 3.81
C GLU A 226 14.78 19.45 3.84
N SER A 227 14.70 20.42 2.94
CA SER A 227 13.55 21.35 2.90
C SER A 227 12.24 20.64 2.56
N GLY A 228 12.31 19.46 1.92
CA GLY A 228 11.17 18.60 1.61
C GLY A 228 10.71 17.73 2.77
N ASP A 229 11.33 17.80 3.96
CA ASP A 229 10.91 17.06 5.15
C ASP A 229 9.65 17.68 5.80
N ILE A 230 8.55 17.62 5.06
CA ILE A 230 7.24 18.11 5.44
C ILE A 230 6.29 16.92 5.59
N LEU A 231 5.72 16.76 6.77
CA LEU A 231 4.76 15.69 7.06
C LEU A 231 3.33 16.09 6.76
N ILE A 232 2.93 17.31 7.16
CA ILE A 232 1.56 17.82 7.01
C ILE A 232 1.60 19.32 6.73
N GLU A 233 0.97 19.75 5.65
CA GLU A 233 0.75 21.18 5.37
C GLU A 233 -0.64 21.62 5.82
N ASN A 234 -0.75 22.85 6.32
CA ASN A 234 -2.02 23.49 6.68
C ASN A 234 -2.85 22.73 7.73
N LEU A 235 -2.18 22.13 8.73
CA LEU A 235 -2.85 21.48 9.85
C LEU A 235 -3.46 22.54 10.78
N SER A 236 -4.77 22.44 11.04
CA SER A 236 -5.43 23.26 12.06
C SER A 236 -5.21 22.66 13.46
N VAL A 237 -4.68 23.46 14.39
CA VAL A 237 -4.36 23.07 15.76
C VAL A 237 -4.85 24.13 16.76
N PRO A 238 -5.00 23.79 18.06
CA PRO A 238 -5.26 24.78 19.10
C PRO A 238 -4.15 25.83 19.19
N GLY A 239 -4.50 27.08 19.48
CA GLY A 239 -3.55 28.20 19.54
C GLY A 239 -2.51 28.08 20.66
N ASP A 240 -2.81 27.28 21.69
CA ASP A 240 -1.97 27.07 22.88
C ASP A 240 -0.97 25.90 22.73
N VAL A 241 -0.78 25.37 21.52
CA VAL A 241 0.26 24.34 21.26
C VAL A 241 1.65 24.84 21.63
N LYS A 242 2.46 23.95 22.19
CA LYS A 242 3.79 24.28 22.68
C LYS A 242 4.77 23.12 22.47
N PRO A 243 6.09 23.38 22.48
CA PRO A 243 7.09 22.32 22.53
C PRO A 243 6.81 21.35 23.69
N GLY A 244 6.94 20.05 23.42
CA GLY A 244 6.63 18.95 24.34
C GLY A 244 5.20 18.40 24.24
N ASP A 245 4.27 19.08 23.56
CA ASP A 245 2.97 18.50 23.25
C ASP A 245 3.13 17.28 22.31
N LEU A 246 2.25 16.29 22.42
CA LEU A 246 2.27 15.12 21.53
C LEU A 246 1.31 15.32 20.36
N LEU A 247 1.78 15.01 19.15
CA LEU A 247 0.99 15.00 17.92
C LEU A 247 0.73 13.55 17.49
N ALA A 248 -0.54 13.17 17.36
CA ALA A 248 -0.94 11.88 16.83
C ALA A 248 -1.32 12.01 15.35
N VAL A 249 -0.53 11.41 14.46
CA VAL A 249 -0.79 11.36 13.01
C VAL A 249 -1.50 10.05 12.67
N PHE A 250 -2.67 10.14 12.04
CA PHE A 250 -3.54 8.99 11.76
C PHE A 250 -3.19 8.29 10.45
N ASN A 251 -3.72 7.09 10.24
CA ASN A 251 -3.60 6.32 9.00
C ASN A 251 -2.16 6.00 8.59
N THR A 252 -1.30 5.73 9.57
CA THR A 252 0.14 5.47 9.38
C THR A 252 0.50 3.99 9.46
N GLY A 253 -0.47 3.09 9.63
CA GLY A 253 -0.17 1.65 9.75
C GLY A 253 0.25 0.96 8.44
N ALA A 254 0.06 1.63 7.29
CA ALA A 254 0.42 1.08 5.98
C ALA A 254 1.52 1.91 5.31
N TYR A 255 2.61 1.23 4.95
CA TYR A 255 3.75 1.75 4.18
C TYR A 255 4.64 2.78 4.88
N ASN A 256 4.29 3.29 6.07
CA ASN A 256 5.18 4.18 6.82
C ASN A 256 6.41 3.39 7.33
N TYR A 257 6.21 2.52 8.33
CA TYR A 257 7.30 1.76 8.94
C TYR A 257 8.07 0.89 7.94
N SER A 258 7.37 0.26 6.99
CA SER A 258 8.03 -0.58 5.96
C SER A 258 8.89 0.23 4.99
N MET A 259 8.69 1.54 4.88
CA MET A 259 9.51 2.46 4.09
C MET A 259 10.45 3.29 4.97
N ALA A 260 10.53 3.00 6.27
CA ALA A 260 11.38 3.75 7.17
C ALA A 260 12.86 3.55 6.82
N SER A 261 13.64 4.61 6.97
CA SER A 261 15.05 4.68 6.66
C SER A 261 15.82 5.29 7.83
N ASN A 262 17.14 5.22 7.75
CA ASN A 262 18.04 5.87 8.70
C ASN A 262 18.64 7.15 8.11
N TYR A 263 17.86 7.88 7.30
CA TYR A 263 18.30 9.17 6.78
C TYR A 263 18.69 10.09 7.95
N ASN A 264 19.81 10.79 7.82
CA ASN A 264 20.46 11.54 8.90
C ASN A 264 20.79 10.73 10.17
N MET A 265 21.05 9.42 10.05
CA MET A 265 21.33 8.51 11.18
C MET A 265 20.22 8.50 12.23
N LEU A 266 18.97 8.72 11.81
CA LEU A 266 17.82 8.61 12.69
C LEU A 266 17.51 7.13 12.94
N PRO A 267 17.46 6.66 14.19
CA PRO A 267 17.04 5.29 14.48
C PRO A 267 15.55 5.11 14.18
N LYS A 268 15.18 3.99 13.57
CA LYS A 268 13.77 3.68 13.30
C LYS A 268 12.96 3.62 14.60
N PRO A 269 11.69 4.08 14.57
CA PRO A 269 10.87 4.15 15.77
C PRO A 269 10.54 2.76 16.32
N ALA A 270 10.12 2.71 17.59
CA ALA A 270 9.46 1.52 18.12
C ALA A 270 8.06 1.36 17.51
N VAL A 271 7.56 0.12 17.48
CA VAL A 271 6.16 -0.20 17.18
C VAL A 271 5.53 -0.83 18.41
N VAL A 272 4.44 -0.24 18.88
CA VAL A 272 3.72 -0.71 20.07
C VAL A 272 2.30 -1.07 19.67
N PHE A 273 1.86 -2.28 20.02
CA PHE A 273 0.46 -2.69 19.91
C PHE A 273 -0.27 -2.37 21.19
N VAL A 274 -1.53 -1.94 21.08
CA VAL A 274 -2.39 -1.67 22.23
C VAL A 274 -3.69 -2.44 22.05
N GLU A 275 -4.00 -3.29 23.02
CA GLU A 275 -5.23 -4.08 23.04
C GLU A 275 -5.76 -4.18 24.47
N ASN A 276 -7.07 -3.92 24.66
CA ASN A 276 -7.75 -4.06 25.96
C ASN A 276 -7.03 -3.34 27.12
N GLY A 277 -6.50 -2.14 26.86
CA GLY A 277 -5.80 -1.32 27.85
C GLY A 277 -4.37 -1.80 28.19
N LYS A 278 -3.83 -2.77 27.45
CA LYS A 278 -2.46 -3.26 27.60
C LYS A 278 -1.64 -2.93 26.36
N ASP A 279 -0.42 -2.47 26.58
CA ASP A 279 0.57 -2.27 25.54
C ASP A 279 1.51 -3.49 25.38
N PHE A 280 2.02 -3.66 24.16
CA PHE A 280 3.01 -4.67 23.81
C PHE A 280 4.03 -4.06 22.85
N LEU A 281 5.30 -4.05 23.23
CA LEU A 281 6.40 -3.60 22.36
C LEU A 281 6.64 -4.66 21.28
N ALA A 282 6.05 -4.46 20.11
CA ALA A 282 6.13 -5.39 18.98
C ALA A 282 7.46 -5.26 18.23
N VAL A 283 7.99 -4.04 18.14
CA VAL A 283 9.31 -3.77 17.55
C VAL A 283 10.03 -2.75 18.41
N GLU A 284 11.23 -3.09 18.87
CA GLU A 284 12.08 -2.18 19.63
C GLU A 284 12.54 -1.01 18.75
N ARG A 285 12.78 0.15 19.38
CA ARG A 285 13.40 1.28 18.69
C ARG A 285 14.85 0.93 18.40
N GLU A 286 15.32 1.23 17.19
CA GLU A 286 16.75 1.10 16.90
C GLU A 286 17.58 2.03 17.81
N THR A 287 18.80 1.61 18.09
CA THR A 287 19.81 2.35 18.82
C THR A 287 20.89 2.86 17.86
N TYR A 288 21.81 3.70 18.35
CA TYR A 288 22.99 4.06 17.56
C TYR A 288 23.92 2.86 17.32
N ASP A 289 23.95 1.87 18.23
CA ASP A 289 24.74 0.66 18.04
C ASP A 289 24.21 -0.18 16.87
N ASP A 290 22.89 -0.24 16.68
CA ASP A 290 22.28 -0.91 15.52
C ASP A 290 22.72 -0.26 14.20
N LEU A 291 22.79 1.08 14.17
CA LEU A 291 23.27 1.85 13.01
C LEU A 291 24.76 1.61 12.74
N LEU A 292 25.55 1.40 13.79
CA LEU A 292 27.00 1.24 13.72
C LEU A 292 27.46 -0.22 13.58
N ALA A 293 26.57 -1.21 13.74
CA ALA A 293 26.92 -2.63 13.78
C ALA A 293 27.71 -3.15 12.56
N LYS A 294 27.51 -2.52 11.39
CA LYS A 294 28.21 -2.86 10.14
C LYS A 294 29.40 -1.95 9.84
N GLN A 295 29.64 -0.91 10.64
CA GLN A 295 30.84 -0.09 10.51
C GLN A 295 32.05 -0.92 10.92
N ARG A 296 33.18 -0.64 10.28
CA ARG A 296 34.47 -1.24 10.59
C ARG A 296 35.44 -0.12 10.89
N SER A 297 36.26 -0.31 11.92
CA SER A 297 37.34 0.62 12.23
C SER A 297 38.28 0.68 11.03
N ILE A 298 38.74 1.89 10.69
CA ILE A 298 39.82 2.10 9.72
C ILE A 298 41.18 1.79 10.37
N CYS A 299 41.25 1.80 11.70
CA CYS A 299 42.44 1.40 12.45
C CYS A 299 42.31 -0.08 12.82
N ASP A 300 43.22 -0.90 12.28
CA ASP A 300 43.49 -2.24 12.79
C ASP A 300 44.17 -2.10 14.17
N ASP A 301 43.67 -2.82 15.17
CA ASP A 301 44.48 -3.25 16.32
C ASP A 301 45.28 -4.51 15.93
#